data_AF-A0A1L8RFG7-F1
#
_entry.id   AF-A0A1L8RFG7-F1
#
_cell.length_a   1.000
_cell.length_b   1.000
_cell.length_c   1.000
_cell.angle_alpha   90.00
_cell.angle_beta   90.00
_cell.angle_gamma   90.00
#
_symmetry.space_group_name_H-M   'P 1'
#
loop_
_entity.id
_entity.type
_entity.pdbx_description
1 polymer ?
#
loop_
_entity_poly.entity_id
_entity_poly.type
_entity_poly.pdbx_seq_one_letter_code
_entity_poly.pdbx_strand_id
1 'polypeptide(L)' 'MEPTGDFENDPNLTDKRFPGNPTRSHRSKEPLKVVAELGSWERHPDEAIQKMLTGLAQLTAEGKNEIID' A
#
# COMPACT_ATOMS: atom_id res chain seq x y z
N MET A 1 3.61 -13.92 -4.75
CA MET A 1 3.39 -13.50 -6.15
C MET A 1 4.74 -13.43 -6.84
N GLU A 2 4.79 -13.69 -8.14
CA GLU A 2 5.96 -13.44 -9.00
C GLU A 2 5.60 -12.39 -10.06
N PRO A 3 6.42 -11.35 -10.28
CA PRO A 3 6.27 -10.44 -11.42
C PRO A 3 6.49 -11.17 -12.75
N THR A 4 5.68 -10.87 -13.77
CA THR A 4 5.94 -11.36 -15.14
C THR A 4 6.81 -10.43 -15.96
N GLY A 5 7.01 -9.20 -15.48
CA GLY A 5 7.96 -8.24 -16.03
C GLY A 5 8.25 -7.13 -15.02
N ASP A 6 8.55 -5.94 -15.53
CA ASP A 6 9.08 -4.86 -14.71
C ASP A 6 8.05 -4.35 -13.68
N PHE A 7 8.57 -3.95 -12.54
CA PHE A 7 7.83 -3.30 -11.47
C PHE A 7 8.62 -2.11 -10.94
N GLU A 8 7.91 -1.14 -10.38
CA GLU A 8 8.49 0.08 -9.84
C GLU A 8 8.01 0.32 -8.41
N ASN A 9 8.68 1.24 -7.70
CA ASN A 9 8.27 1.68 -6.38
C ASN A 9 6.89 2.35 -6.43
N ASP A 10 6.05 2.08 -5.43
CA ASP A 10 4.73 2.71 -5.32
C ASP A 10 4.89 4.20 -4.95
N PRO A 11 4.47 5.13 -5.82
CA PRO A 11 4.58 6.56 -5.58
C PRO A 11 3.67 7.06 -4.45
N ASN A 12 2.66 6.30 -4.00
CA ASN A 12 1.81 6.69 -2.88
C ASN A 12 2.53 6.54 -1.53
N LEU A 13 3.62 5.76 -1.47
CA LEU A 13 4.32 5.43 -0.22
C LEU A 13 5.82 5.74 -0.26
N THR A 14 6.42 5.82 -1.44
CA THR A 14 7.84 6.10 -1.62
C THR A 14 8.13 7.60 -1.53
N ASP A 15 9.11 7.98 -0.69
CA ASP A 15 9.52 9.37 -0.48
C ASP A 15 8.37 10.32 -0.09
N LYS A 16 7.33 9.79 0.58
CA LYS A 16 6.21 10.58 1.11
C LYS A 16 6.46 11.00 2.55
N ARG A 17 6.23 10.09 3.49
CA ARG A 17 6.42 10.36 4.94
C ARG A 17 7.85 10.11 5.41
N PHE A 18 8.52 9.15 4.79
CA PHE A 18 9.87 8.70 5.13
C PHE A 18 10.70 8.59 3.84
N PRO A 19 12.04 8.76 3.92
CA PRO A 19 12.91 8.63 2.75
C PRO A 19 12.95 7.19 2.25
N GLY A 20 12.95 7.04 0.92
CA GLY A 20 12.94 5.75 0.22
C GLY A 20 11.61 5.00 0.33
N ASN A 21 11.68 3.67 0.24
CA ASN A 21 10.53 2.76 0.27
C ASN A 21 10.63 1.75 1.43
N PRO A 22 10.48 2.20 2.69
CA PRO A 22 10.67 1.33 3.85
C PRO A 22 9.61 0.23 3.96
N THR A 23 8.39 0.45 3.43
CA THR A 23 7.31 -0.54 3.39
C THR A 23 7.48 -1.56 2.27
N ARG A 24 8.43 -1.35 1.35
CA ARG A 24 8.68 -2.19 0.17
C ARG A 24 7.42 -2.35 -0.70
N SER A 25 6.71 -1.25 -0.89
CA SER A 25 5.49 -1.17 -1.69
C SER A 25 5.83 -0.94 -3.16
N HIS A 26 5.25 -1.74 -4.05
CA HIS A 26 5.55 -1.72 -5.49
C HIS A 26 4.27 -1.79 -6.31
N ARG A 27 4.36 -1.33 -7.57
CA ARG A 27 3.31 -1.49 -8.59
C ARG A 27 3.89 -2.02 -9.90
N SER A 28 3.08 -2.71 -10.68
CA SER A 28 3.44 -3.19 -12.03
C SER A 28 2.27 -2.95 -12.98
N LYS A 29 2.60 -2.64 -14.24
CA LYS A 29 1.63 -2.59 -15.34
C LYS A 29 1.39 -3.96 -15.97
N GLU A 30 2.30 -4.90 -15.72
CA GLU A 30 2.19 -6.26 -16.20
C GLU A 30 1.46 -7.14 -15.18
N PRO A 31 0.84 -8.24 -15.63
CA PRO A 31 0.21 -9.19 -14.73
C PRO A 31 1.18 -9.77 -13.68
N LEU A 32 0.63 -10.27 -12.58
CA LEU A 32 1.39 -11.02 -11.58
C LEU A 32 0.96 -12.49 -11.58
N LYS A 33 1.93 -13.39 -11.44
CA LYS A 33 1.67 -14.82 -11.28
C LYS A 33 1.45 -15.15 -9.80
N VAL A 34 0.30 -15.73 -9.48
CA VAL A 34 0.03 -16.29 -8.14
C VAL A 34 0.79 -17.60 -7.98
N VAL A 35 1.67 -17.66 -6.98
CA VAL A 35 2.54 -18.82 -6.73
C VAL A 35 2.24 -19.51 -5.40
N ALA A 36 1.65 -18.79 -4.46
CA ALA A 36 1.30 -19.28 -3.13
C ALA A 36 0.30 -18.34 -2.46
N GLU A 37 -0.40 -18.86 -1.47
CA GLU A 37 -1.23 -18.12 -0.53
C GLU A 37 -0.58 -18.15 0.85
N LEU A 38 -0.74 -17.07 1.61
CA LEU A 38 -0.30 -17.03 3.00
C LEU A 38 -1.40 -17.58 3.90
N GLY A 39 -1.20 -18.77 4.46
CA GLY A 39 -2.23 -19.49 5.22
C GLY A 39 -2.60 -18.87 6.57
N SER A 40 -1.76 -18.02 7.15
CA SER A 40 -2.08 -17.25 8.36
C SER A 40 -1.34 -15.91 8.37
N TRP A 41 -2.02 -14.90 8.91
CA TRP A 41 -1.47 -13.55 9.07
C TRP A 41 -2.05 -12.92 10.33
N GLU A 42 -1.21 -12.28 11.13
CA GLU A 42 -1.67 -11.54 12.30
C GLU A 42 -2.28 -10.20 11.85
N ARG A 43 -3.58 -10.04 12.09
CA ARG A 43 -4.26 -8.78 11.80
C ARG A 43 -3.88 -7.72 12.83
N HIS A 44 -3.80 -6.47 12.39
CA HIS A 44 -3.69 -5.34 13.30
C HIS A 44 -4.86 -5.32 14.32
N PRO A 45 -4.63 -4.77 15.53
CA PRO A 45 -5.70 -4.50 16.48
C PRO A 45 -6.78 -3.59 15.89
N ASP A 46 -8.04 -3.76 16.33
CA ASP A 46 -9.15 -2.97 15.81
C ASP A 46 -8.96 -1.46 16.01
N GLU A 47 -8.41 -1.04 17.15
CA GLU A 47 -8.13 0.37 17.43
C GLU A 47 -7.17 0.98 16.39
N ALA A 48 -6.12 0.24 16.01
CA ALA A 48 -5.16 0.71 15.01
C ALA A 48 -5.83 0.89 13.63
N ILE A 49 -6.72 -0.04 13.26
CA ILE A 49 -7.48 0.03 12.01
C ILE A 49 -8.48 1.20 12.05
N GLN A 50 -9.20 1.38 13.15
CA GLN A 50 -10.14 2.49 13.30
C GLN A 50 -9.43 3.85 13.22
N LYS A 51 -8.24 3.96 13.81
CA LYS A 51 -7.41 5.16 13.72
C LYS A 51 -6.99 5.44 12.27
N MET A 52 -6.57 4.42 11.53
CA MET A 52 -6.22 4.54 10.12
C MET A 52 -7.43 4.99 9.27
N LEU A 53 -8.58 4.34 9.44
CA LEU A 53 -9.81 4.66 8.69
C LEU A 53 -10.30 6.08 8.96
N THR A 54 -10.28 6.51 10.23
CA THR A 54 -10.62 7.89 10.61
C THR A 54 -9.68 8.90 9.92
N GLY A 55 -8.38 8.61 9.89
CA GLY A 55 -7.40 9.46 9.20
C GLY A 55 -7.65 9.57 7.69
N LEU A 56 -7.99 8.47 7.02
CA LEU A 56 -8.33 8.48 5.59
C LEU A 56 -9.61 9.28 5.30
N ALA A 57 -10.63 9.15 6.16
CA ALA A 57 -11.86 9.93 6.04
C ALA A 57 -11.59 11.43 6.17
N GLN A 58 -10.73 11.82 7.12
CA GLN A 58 -10.31 13.21 7.29
C GLN A 58 -9.55 13.74 6.06
N LEU A 59 -8.56 13.00 5.54
CA LEU A 59 -7.83 13.40 4.33
C LEU A 59 -8.76 13.58 3.13
N THR A 60 -9.80 12.75 3.03
CA THR A 60 -10.81 12.85 1.97
C THR A 60 -11.66 14.11 2.13
N ALA A 61 -12.14 14.40 3.35
CA ALA A 61 -12.91 15.61 3.64
C ALA A 61 -12.10 16.89 3.39
N GLU A 62 -10.78 16.85 3.59
CA GLU A 62 -9.86 17.95 3.33
C GLU A 62 -9.42 18.06 1.86
N GLY A 63 -9.82 17.13 0.99
CA GLY A 63 -9.40 17.09 -0.41
C GLY A 63 -7.92 16.74 -0.63
N LYS A 64 -7.26 16.17 0.37
CA LYS A 64 -5.82 15.82 0.35
C LYS A 64 -5.56 14.33 0.06
N ASN A 65 -6.62 13.53 -0.09
CA ASN A 65 -6.51 12.10 -0.36
C ASN A 65 -6.25 11.84 -1.86
N GLU A 66 -5.08 12.29 -2.34
CA GLU A 66 -4.63 12.07 -3.71
C GLU A 66 -4.16 10.62 -3.91
N ILE A 67 -4.62 9.98 -4.99
CA ILE A 67 -4.23 8.62 -5.38
C ILE A 67 -3.49 8.70 -6.71
N ILE A 68 -2.28 8.13 -6.75
CA ILE A 68 -1.43 8.05 -7.94
C ILE A 68 -1.46 6.60 -8.45
N ASP A 69 -2.09 6.38 -9.61
CA ASP A 69 -2.21 5.08 -10.30
C ASP A 69 -1.54 5.14 -11.69
#